data_AF-A0A972TWF5-F1
#
_entry.id   AF-A0A972TWF5-F1
#
_cell.length_a   1.000
_cell.length_b   1.000
_cell.length_c   1.000
_cell.angle_alpha   90.00
_cell.angle_beta   90.00
_cell.angle_gamma   90.00
#
_symmetry.space_group_name_H-M   'P 1'
#
loop_
_entity.id
_entity.type
_entity.pdbx_description
1 polymer ?
#
loop_
_entity_poly.entity_id
_entity_poly.type
_entity_poly.pdbx_seq_one_letter_code
_entity_poly.pdbx_strand_id
1 'polypeptide(L)'
;MAGFIENLYPGAEDGAHRKLEGLCDQLRRYMEGVDIDFSLALLDMDLCYDFQKRVLLKAKKIPRGKVIPYGKLAEGINAPGAARAVGTALAKNPFSLILPCHKVVRASGQIGNFGSGPEMKRTLLRLEGVEVSEEGKIDRRFFWIPASAGTTENGIFRLPSNLNLQMRCK
;
A
#
# COMPACT_ATOMS: atom_id res chain seq x y z
N MET A 1 5.82 -21.30 -17.80
CA MET A 1 5.51 -21.03 -16.38
C MET A 1 5.78 -22.25 -15.49
N ALA A 2 5.49 -23.48 -15.95
CA ALA A 2 5.75 -24.72 -15.20
C ALA A 2 7.20 -24.89 -14.70
N GLY A 3 8.22 -24.66 -15.55
CA GLY A 3 9.62 -24.88 -15.16
C GLY A 3 10.24 -23.89 -14.17
N PHE A 4 9.58 -22.76 -13.85
CA PHE A 4 10.13 -21.79 -12.87
C PHE A 4 9.84 -22.22 -11.42
N ILE A 5 8.64 -22.74 -11.18
CA ILE A 5 8.21 -23.19 -9.85
C ILE A 5 8.96 -24.46 -9.45
N GLU A 6 9.10 -25.41 -10.37
CA GLU A 6 9.79 -26.68 -10.13
C GLU A 6 11.29 -26.50 -9.80
N ASN A 7 11.94 -25.47 -10.37
CA ASN A 7 13.33 -25.12 -10.07
C ASN A 7 13.51 -24.43 -8.70
N LEU A 8 12.55 -23.60 -8.27
CA LEU A 8 12.63 -22.90 -6.99
C LEU A 8 12.12 -23.76 -5.82
N TYR A 9 11.18 -24.66 -6.09
CA TYR A 9 10.54 -25.52 -5.11
C TYR A 9 10.48 -26.96 -5.64
N PRO A 10 11.61 -27.69 -5.65
CA PRO A 10 11.64 -29.08 -6.10
C PRO A 10 10.73 -29.94 -5.23
N GLY A 11 9.82 -30.69 -5.84
CA GLY A 11 8.81 -31.48 -5.13
C GLY A 11 7.56 -30.71 -4.72
N ALA A 12 7.37 -29.48 -5.21
CA ALA A 12 6.08 -28.81 -5.12
C ALA A 12 5.02 -29.60 -5.90
N GLU A 13 3.92 -29.92 -5.23
CA GLU A 13 2.74 -30.53 -5.83
C GLU A 13 1.68 -29.47 -6.07
N ASP A 14 0.85 -29.65 -7.12
CA ASP A 14 -0.32 -28.82 -7.33
C ASP A 14 -1.30 -29.01 -6.16
N GLY A 15 -1.52 -27.93 -5.41
CA GLY A 15 -2.34 -27.94 -4.20
C GLY A 15 -3.34 -26.80 -4.17
N ALA A 16 -4.61 -27.12 -3.93
CA ALA A 16 -5.66 -26.15 -3.64
C ALA A 16 -5.59 -25.72 -2.16
N HIS A 17 -4.82 -24.67 -1.87
CA HIS A 17 -4.80 -24.11 -0.53
C HIS A 17 -5.97 -23.12 -0.35
N ARG A 18 -6.95 -23.44 0.49
CA ARG A 18 -8.17 -22.63 0.71
C ARG A 18 -7.92 -21.13 0.88
N LYS A 19 -6.85 -20.74 1.58
CA LYS A 19 -6.49 -19.32 1.75
C LYS A 19 -6.11 -18.63 0.44
N LEU A 20 -5.41 -19.33 -0.46
CA LEU A 20 -5.00 -18.80 -1.76
C LEU A 20 -6.19 -18.68 -2.70
N GLU A 21 -7.10 -19.65 -2.71
CA GLU A 21 -8.35 -19.57 -3.48
C GLU A 21 -9.18 -18.37 -3.05
N GLY A 22 -9.33 -18.16 -1.74
CA GLY A 22 -10.02 -16.98 -1.20
C GLY A 22 -9.36 -15.67 -1.60
N LEU A 23 -8.02 -15.59 -1.59
CA LEU A 23 -7.29 -14.40 -2.05
C LEU A 23 -7.49 -14.15 -3.56
N CYS A 24 -7.45 -15.21 -4.39
CA CYS A 24 -7.70 -15.10 -5.82
C CYS A 24 -9.11 -14.55 -6.12
N ASP A 25 -10.12 -15.00 -5.37
CA ASP A 25 -11.48 -14.47 -5.49
C ASP A 25 -11.58 -12.99 -5.07
N GLN A 26 -10.97 -12.65 -3.94
CA GLN A 26 -10.89 -11.26 -3.47
C GLN A 26 -10.21 -10.35 -4.50
N LEU A 27 -9.11 -10.79 -5.12
CA LEU A 27 -8.41 -10.05 -6.16
C LEU A 27 -9.28 -9.85 -7.40
N ARG A 28 -9.99 -10.90 -7.85
CA ARG A 28 -10.90 -10.81 -8.99
C ARG A 28 -11.99 -9.76 -8.74
N ARG A 29 -12.67 -9.84 -7.60
CA ARG A 29 -13.71 -8.89 -7.20
C ARG A 29 -13.18 -7.47 -7.07
N TYR A 30 -11.97 -7.31 -6.54
CA TYR A 30 -11.31 -6.01 -6.50
C TYR A 30 -11.09 -5.43 -7.91
N MET A 31 -10.65 -6.26 -8.87
CA MET A 31 -10.47 -5.86 -10.27
C MET A 31 -11.80 -5.53 -10.98
N GLU A 32 -12.92 -6.08 -10.49
CA GLU A 32 -14.28 -5.72 -10.90
C GLU A 32 -14.81 -4.44 -10.23
N GLY A 33 -14.01 -3.80 -9.37
CA GLY A 33 -14.33 -2.52 -8.74
C GLY A 33 -14.94 -2.64 -7.35
N VAL A 34 -15.09 -3.87 -6.81
CA VAL A 34 -15.58 -4.08 -5.44
C VAL A 34 -14.55 -3.55 -4.44
N ASP A 35 -15.01 -2.85 -3.41
CA ASP A 35 -14.14 -2.44 -2.31
C ASP A 35 -13.83 -3.62 -1.40
N ILE A 36 -12.55 -4.00 -1.34
CA ILE A 36 -12.07 -5.18 -0.62
C ILE A 36 -11.00 -4.73 0.38
N ASP A 37 -11.25 -4.99 1.67
CA ASP A 37 -10.23 -4.82 2.70
C ASP A 37 -9.41 -6.11 2.86
N PHE A 38 -8.27 -6.18 2.17
CA PHE A 38 -7.37 -7.32 2.25
C PHE A 38 -6.76 -7.47 3.64
N SER A 39 -6.85 -8.67 4.22
CA SER A 39 -6.29 -8.98 5.53
C SER A 39 -4.76 -8.98 5.51
N LEU A 40 -4.14 -8.32 6.50
CA LEU A 40 -2.68 -8.36 6.70
C LEU A 40 -2.17 -9.75 7.10
N ALA A 41 -3.04 -10.64 7.61
CA ALA A 41 -2.66 -12.01 7.97
C ALA A 41 -2.26 -12.87 6.76
N LEU A 42 -2.47 -12.38 5.54
CA LEU A 42 -2.04 -13.00 4.30
C LEU A 42 -0.60 -12.62 3.90
N LEU A 43 0.00 -11.64 4.56
CA LEU A 43 1.26 -11.04 4.15
C LEU A 43 2.41 -11.45 5.06
N ASP A 44 3.52 -11.88 4.46
CA ASP A 44 4.79 -12.04 5.16
C ASP A 44 5.48 -10.67 5.28
N MET A 45 5.12 -9.92 6.30
CA MET A 45 5.67 -8.58 6.50
C MET A 45 7.19 -8.58 6.76
N ASP A 46 7.82 -9.71 7.08
CA ASP A 46 9.27 -9.77 7.34
C ASP A 46 10.13 -9.65 6.08
N LEU A 47 9.50 -9.73 4.89
CA LEU A 47 10.12 -9.31 3.63
C LEU A 47 10.40 -7.79 3.56
N CYS A 48 9.84 -7.00 4.49
CA CYS A 48 9.97 -5.54 4.52
C CYS A 48 10.81 -5.08 5.72
N TYR A 49 11.67 -4.09 5.51
CA TYR A 49 12.38 -3.41 6.61
C TYR A 49 11.45 -2.42 7.34
N ASP A 50 11.81 -2.02 8.56
CA ASP A 50 10.91 -1.28 9.47
C ASP A 50 10.33 0.00 8.87
N PHE A 51 11.15 0.84 8.23
CA PHE A 51 10.65 2.05 7.60
C PHE A 51 9.66 1.73 6.47
N GLN A 52 9.93 0.70 5.67
CA GLN A 52 9.01 0.24 4.63
C GLN A 52 7.70 -0.30 5.23
N LYS A 53 7.75 -1.10 6.30
CA LYS A 53 6.56 -1.55 7.04
C LYS A 53 5.67 -0.37 7.42
N ARG A 54 6.24 0.69 8.02
CA ARG A 54 5.48 1.91 8.39
C ARG A 54 4.85 2.61 7.19
N VAL A 55 5.60 2.75 6.09
CA VAL A 55 5.12 3.37 4.84
C VAL A 55 3.94 2.59 4.26
N LEU A 56 4.09 1.27 4.12
CA LEU A 56 3.06 0.42 3.51
C LEU A 56 1.79 0.35 4.37
N LEU A 57 1.95 0.23 5.69
CA LEU A 57 0.82 0.25 6.63
C LEU A 57 0.11 1.61 6.66
N LYS A 58 0.84 2.72 6.49
CA LYS A 58 0.20 4.04 6.33
C LYS A 58 -0.55 4.14 5.01
N ALA A 59 0.01 3.61 3.92
CA ALA A 59 -0.65 3.59 2.62
C ALA A 59 -1.95 2.77 2.64
N LYS A 60 -1.98 1.64 3.36
CA LYS A 60 -3.21 0.83 3.55
C LYS A 60 -4.37 1.61 4.17
N LYS A 61 -4.08 2.63 4.98
CA LYS A 61 -5.12 3.47 5.63
C LYS A 61 -5.77 4.48 4.68
N ILE A 62 -5.24 4.67 3.46
CA ILE A 62 -5.81 5.61 2.50
C ILE A 62 -7.13 5.02 1.98
N PRO A 63 -8.28 5.71 2.16
CA PRO A 63 -9.57 5.22 1.71
C PRO A 63 -9.61 4.93 0.20
N ARG A 64 -10.53 4.08 -0.24
CA ARG A 64 -10.82 3.92 -1.67
C ARG A 64 -11.24 5.26 -2.28
N GLY A 65 -10.79 5.52 -3.51
CA GLY A 65 -11.12 6.76 -4.21
C GLY A 65 -10.40 8.00 -3.67
N LYS A 66 -9.36 7.81 -2.86
CA LYS A 66 -8.54 8.89 -2.32
C LYS A 66 -7.05 8.66 -2.54
N VAL A 67 -6.30 9.76 -2.59
CA VAL A 67 -4.83 9.77 -2.77
C VAL A 67 -4.14 10.62 -1.72
N ILE A 68 -2.85 10.38 -1.47
CA ILE A 68 -2.05 11.18 -0.54
C ILE A 68 -0.72 11.61 -1.19
N PRO A 69 -0.23 12.84 -0.94
CA PRO A 69 1.13 13.21 -1.33
C PRO A 69 2.20 12.37 -0.60
N TYR A 70 3.31 12.05 -1.27
CA TYR A 70 4.47 11.41 -0.65
C TYR A 70 4.92 12.11 0.65
N GLY A 71 4.99 13.45 0.64
CA GLY A 71 5.37 14.24 1.82
C GLY A 71 4.38 14.12 2.99
N LYS A 72 3.08 14.09 2.69
CA LYS A 72 2.03 13.92 3.71
C LYS A 72 2.00 12.51 4.29
N LEU A 73 2.29 11.50 3.48
CA LEU A 73 2.50 10.15 4.01
C LEU A 73 3.71 10.13 4.96
N ALA A 74 4.82 10.76 4.57
CA ALA A 74 6.04 10.85 5.37
C ALA A 74 5.80 11.55 6.73
N GLU A 75 5.10 12.69 6.73
CA GLU A 75 4.63 13.37 7.95
C GLU A 75 3.79 12.41 8.82
N GLY A 76 2.85 11.69 8.20
CA GLY A 76 1.94 10.77 8.88
C GLY A 76 2.60 9.51 9.46
N ILE A 77 3.91 9.30 9.25
CA ILE A 77 4.74 8.26 9.87
C ILE A 77 5.91 8.85 10.68
N ASN A 78 5.79 10.11 11.09
CA ASN A 78 6.77 10.87 11.87
C ASN A 78 8.16 10.94 11.19
N ALA A 79 8.19 11.09 9.87
CA ALA A 79 9.41 11.27 9.09
C ALA A 79 9.29 12.47 8.13
N PRO A 80 9.11 13.70 8.65
CA PRO A 80 8.99 14.89 7.80
C PRO A 80 10.22 15.05 6.89
N GLY A 81 10.01 15.49 5.65
CA GLY A 81 11.08 15.60 4.63
C GLY A 81 11.46 14.29 3.94
N ALA A 82 11.01 13.13 4.42
CA ALA A 82 11.40 11.82 3.88
C ALA A 82 10.62 11.39 2.60
N ALA A 83 10.06 12.32 1.82
CA ALA A 83 9.21 12.02 0.66
C ALA A 83 9.91 11.11 -0.38
N ARG A 84 11.21 11.32 -0.62
CA ARG A 84 12.00 10.47 -1.53
C ARG A 84 12.16 9.04 -0.98
N ALA A 85 12.46 8.90 0.31
CA ALA A 85 12.58 7.60 0.96
C ALA A 85 11.25 6.84 0.97
N VAL A 86 10.12 7.53 1.18
CA VAL A 86 8.77 6.96 1.00
C VAL A 86 8.59 6.43 -0.42
N GLY A 87 8.98 7.21 -1.44
CA GLY A 87 8.95 6.77 -2.84
C GLY A 87 9.75 5.48 -3.08
N THR A 88 10.97 5.40 -2.55
CA THR A 88 11.81 4.20 -2.64
C THR A 88 11.19 2.99 -1.92
N ALA A 89 10.61 3.19 -0.72
CA ALA A 89 9.94 2.12 0.02
C ALA A 89 8.72 1.57 -0.73
N LEU A 90 7.92 2.45 -1.35
CA LEU A 90 6.75 2.08 -2.15
C LEU A 90 7.14 1.39 -3.47
N ALA A 91 8.25 1.80 -4.09
CA ALA A 91 8.76 1.17 -5.31
C ALA A 91 9.21 -0.28 -5.08
N LYS A 92 9.61 -0.62 -3.85
CA LYS A 92 10.02 -1.96 -3.44
C LYS A 92 8.89 -2.76 -2.77
N ASN A 93 7.63 -2.37 -2.93
CA ASN A 93 6.50 -3.04 -2.31
C ASN A 93 6.28 -4.45 -2.90
N PRO A 94 6.51 -5.54 -2.16
CA PRO A 94 6.27 -6.90 -2.65
C PRO A 94 4.77 -7.23 -2.71
N PHE A 95 3.92 -6.46 -2.04
CA PHE A 95 2.48 -6.69 -1.90
C PHE A 95 1.67 -5.64 -2.67
N SER A 96 2.01 -5.45 -3.94
CA SER A 96 1.27 -4.53 -4.82
C SER A 96 -0.22 -4.93 -4.87
N LEU A 97 -1.12 -3.95 -5.04
CA LEU A 97 -2.57 -4.04 -4.87
C LEU A 97 -3.03 -4.16 -3.41
N ILE A 98 -2.54 -5.15 -2.66
CA ILE A 98 -2.94 -5.37 -1.26
C ILE A 98 -2.53 -4.19 -0.37
N LEU A 99 -1.27 -3.74 -0.52
CA LEU A 99 -0.77 -2.51 0.08
C LEU A 99 -0.71 -1.44 -1.03
N PRO A 100 -1.65 -0.48 -1.05
CA PRO A 100 -1.98 0.29 -2.24
C PRO A 100 -0.99 1.43 -2.48
N CYS A 101 0.19 1.12 -3.04
CA CYS A 101 1.21 2.11 -3.36
C CYS A 101 0.80 3.05 -4.51
N HIS A 102 -0.18 2.67 -5.34
CA HIS A 102 -0.73 3.51 -6.42
C HIS A 102 -1.50 4.74 -5.89
N LYS A 103 -1.96 4.73 -4.63
CA LYS A 103 -2.64 5.87 -4.00
C LYS A 103 -1.72 7.01 -3.57
N VAL A 104 -0.41 6.84 -3.67
CA VAL A 104 0.57 7.85 -3.26
C VAL A 104 1.08 8.60 -4.48
N VAL A 105 0.91 9.92 -4.50
CA VAL A 105 1.12 10.76 -5.69
C VAL A 105 1.98 11.99 -5.38
N ARG A 106 2.36 12.74 -6.42
CA ARG A 106 3.10 14.00 -6.24
C ARG A 106 2.19 15.07 -5.64
N ALA A 107 2.77 15.96 -4.83
CA ALA A 107 2.02 17.06 -4.22
C ALA A 107 1.37 18.00 -5.24
N SER A 108 1.90 18.05 -6.47
CA SER A 108 1.38 18.83 -7.60
C SER A 108 0.08 18.30 -8.21
N GLY A 109 -0.43 17.14 -7.81
CA GLY A 109 -1.56 16.49 -8.50
C GLY A 109 -1.13 15.41 -9.49
N GLN A 110 0.15 15.37 -9.85
CA GLN A 110 0.66 14.43 -10.83
C GLN A 110 0.77 13.01 -10.27
N ILE A 111 0.24 12.01 -10.99
CA ILE A 111 0.27 10.60 -10.55
C ILE A 111 1.70 10.10 -10.32
N GLY A 112 2.66 10.56 -11.11
CA GLY A 112 4.06 10.13 -11.03
C GLY A 112 4.29 8.69 -11.48
N ASN A 113 5.47 8.16 -11.18
CA ASN A 113 5.87 6.82 -11.63
C ASN A 113 5.27 5.71 -10.75
N PHE A 114 5.30 4.49 -11.30
CA PHE A 114 4.82 3.27 -10.68
C PHE A 114 5.66 2.09 -11.15
N GLY A 115 5.88 1.08 -10.28
CA GLY A 115 6.72 -0.07 -10.62
C GLY A 115 6.24 -0.80 -11.88
N SER A 116 4.92 -0.93 -12.04
CA SER A 116 4.29 -1.53 -13.23
C SER A 116 3.95 -0.52 -14.34
N GLY A 117 4.50 0.69 -14.27
CA GLY A 117 4.28 1.75 -15.25
C GLY A 117 3.12 2.72 -14.92
N PRO A 118 3.17 3.97 -15.42
CA PRO A 118 2.20 5.02 -15.10
C PRO A 118 0.77 4.70 -15.56
N GLU A 119 0.61 3.98 -16.66
CA GLU A 119 -0.72 3.58 -17.16
C GLU A 119 -1.42 2.57 -16.25
N MET A 120 -0.69 1.62 -15.67
CA MET A 120 -1.25 0.72 -14.66
C MET A 120 -1.73 1.51 -13.43
N LYS A 121 -0.95 2.51 -12.99
CA LYS A 121 -1.35 3.40 -11.89
C LYS A 121 -2.62 4.17 -12.22
N ARG A 122 -2.72 4.71 -13.43
CA ARG A 122 -3.91 5.42 -13.94
C ARG A 122 -5.13 4.50 -13.92
N THR A 123 -5.00 3.26 -14.41
CA THR A 123 -6.08 2.26 -14.40
C THR A 123 -6.55 1.93 -12.98
N LEU A 124 -5.63 1.68 -12.05
CA LEU A 124 -5.98 1.36 -10.66
C LEU A 124 -6.66 2.55 -9.95
N LEU A 125 -6.20 3.77 -10.19
CA LEU A 125 -6.84 4.98 -9.65
C LEU A 125 -8.25 5.15 -10.21
N ARG A 126 -8.43 5.00 -11.52
CA ARG A 126 -9.75 5.08 -12.18
C ARG A 126 -10.70 3.97 -11.71
N LEU A 127 -10.20 2.75 -11.54
CA LEU A 127 -10.95 1.62 -10.96
C LEU A 127 -11.50 1.95 -9.56
N GLU A 128 -10.76 2.73 -8.79
CA GLU A 128 -11.18 3.21 -7.48
C GLU A 128 -12.05 4.47 -7.50
N GLY A 129 -12.39 5.00 -8.67
CA GLY A 129 -13.21 6.20 -8.83
C GLY A 129 -12.44 7.52 -8.76
N VAL A 130 -11.10 7.48 -8.85
CA VAL A 130 -10.27 8.69 -8.96
C VAL A 130 -10.19 9.11 -10.42
N GLU A 131 -10.66 10.32 -10.73
CA GLU A 131 -10.49 10.88 -12.07
C GLU A 131 -9.04 11.33 -12.27
N VAL A 132 -8.47 10.91 -13.39
CA VAL A 132 -7.10 11.25 -13.81
C VAL A 132 -7.17 11.79 -15.23
N SER A 133 -6.70 13.03 -15.42
CA SER A 133 -6.63 13.66 -16.74
C SER A 133 -5.65 12.93 -17.67
N GLU A 134 -5.67 13.26 -18.96
CA GLU A 134 -4.77 12.64 -19.93
C GLU A 134 -3.29 12.94 -19.65
N GLU A 135 -3.01 14.10 -19.06
CA GLU A 135 -1.68 14.52 -18.60
C GLU A 135 -1.31 13.94 -17.23
N GLY A 136 -2.11 13.04 -16.66
CA GLY A 136 -1.84 12.37 -15.40
C GLY A 136 -2.13 13.22 -14.16
N LYS A 137 -2.99 14.24 -14.26
CA LYS A 137 -3.32 15.14 -13.14
C LYS A 137 -4.58 14.69 -12.41
N ILE A 138 -4.54 14.75 -11.08
CA ILE A 138 -5.65 14.45 -10.18
C ILE A 138 -6.16 15.75 -9.55
N ASP A 139 -7.48 15.91 -9.49
CA ASP A 139 -8.13 17.03 -8.80
C ASP A 139 -7.94 16.97 -7.27
N ARG A 140 -7.86 18.14 -6.61
CA ARG A 140 -7.63 18.21 -5.16
C ARG A 140 -8.73 17.55 -4.34
N ARG A 141 -9.96 17.40 -4.84
CA ARG A 141 -11.08 16.73 -4.15
C ARG A 141 -10.79 15.26 -3.80
N PHE A 142 -9.88 14.62 -4.53
CA PHE A 142 -9.45 13.24 -4.26
C PHE A 142 -8.32 13.16 -3.22
N PHE A 143 -7.72 14.28 -2.81
CA PHE A 143 -6.64 14.28 -1.83
C PHE A 143 -7.21 13.99 -0.44
N TRP A 144 -6.71 12.92 0.17
CA TRP A 144 -7.00 12.58 1.54
C TRP A 144 -6.20 13.47 2.49
N ILE A 145 -6.93 14.12 3.38
CA ILE A 145 -6.37 14.82 4.53
C ILE A 145 -6.65 13.89 5.71
N PRO A 146 -5.65 13.14 6.23
CA PRO A 146 -5.87 12.45 7.49
C PRO A 146 -6.24 13.50 8.54
N ALA A 147 -7.25 13.22 9.37
CA ALA A 147 -7.48 14.01 10.57
C ALA A 147 -6.12 14.20 11.25
N SER A 148 -5.74 15.44 11.53
CA SER A 148 -4.53 15.71 12.30
C SER A 148 -4.56 14.74 13.46
N ALA A 149 -3.52 13.91 13.60
CA ALA A 149 -3.28 13.25 14.86
C ALA A 149 -3.32 14.39 15.88
N GLY A 150 -4.37 14.41 16.71
CA GLY A 150 -4.60 15.50 17.64
C GLY A 150 -3.29 15.81 18.33
N THR A 151 -3.00 17.09 18.47
CA THR A 151 -1.96 17.60 19.35
C THR A 151 -2.07 16.81 20.66
N THR A 152 -1.14 15.89 20.91
CA THR A 152 -1.12 15.17 22.18
C THR A 152 -0.39 16.09 23.14
N GLU A 153 -1.14 16.72 24.02
CA GLU A 153 -0.61 17.00 25.35
C GLU A 153 -0.06 15.68 25.91
N ASN A 154 1.25 15.67 26.18
CA ASN A 154 2.02 14.61 26.85
C ASN A 154 2.53 13.39 26.05
N GLY A 155 2.64 13.43 24.72
CA GLY A 155 3.67 12.66 23.99
C GLY A 155 3.69 11.12 24.11
N ILE A 156 2.62 10.45 24.52
CA ILE A 156 2.55 8.98 24.59
C ILE A 156 1.78 8.42 23.38
N PHE A 157 2.50 7.71 22.51
CA PHE A 157 1.91 6.93 21.43
C PHE A 157 1.32 5.63 22.00
N ARG A 158 -0.01 5.57 22.17
CA ARG A 158 -0.71 4.35 22.56
C ARG A 158 -0.93 3.49 21.31
N LEU A 159 -0.19 2.39 21.19
CA LEU A 159 -0.49 1.34 20.23
C LEU A 159 -1.89 0.76 20.52
N PRO A 160 -2.69 0.40 19.50
CA PRO A 160 -3.93 -0.34 19.73
C PRO A 160 -3.62 -1.65 20.47
N SER A 161 -4.41 -1.96 21.48
CA SER A 161 -4.23 -3.02 22.49
C SER A 161 -4.29 -4.47 21.96
N ASN A 162 -4.10 -4.67 20.65
CA ASN A 162 -4.28 -5.93 19.95
C ASN A 162 -3.11 -6.25 18.99
N LEU A 163 -1.94 -5.65 19.20
CA LEU A 163 -0.70 -6.03 18.51
C LEU A 163 0.40 -6.37 19.53
N ASN A 164 0.40 -7.61 20.02
CA ASN A 164 1.50 -8.18 20.81
C ASN A 164 2.67 -8.50 19.86
N LEU A 165 3.48 -7.50 19.54
CA LEU A 165 4.79 -7.71 18.92
C LEU A 165 5.84 -6.98 19.76
N GLN A 166 6.34 -7.66 20.80
CA GLN A 166 7.56 -7.25 21.46
C GLN A 166 8.75 -7.61 20.56
N MET A 167 9.21 -6.66 19.75
CA MET A 167 10.58 -6.72 19.25
C MET A 167 11.47 -5.93 20.20
N ARG A 168 12.34 -6.63 20.93
CA ARG A 168 13.49 -6.03 21.63
C ARG A 168 14.66 -5.97 20.64
N CYS A 169 15.18 -4.79 20.35
CA CYS A 169 16.50 -4.66 19.73
C CYS A 169 17.58 -5.11 20.72
N LYS A 170 18.57 -5.87 20.22
CA LYS A 170 19.94 -5.83 20.74
C LYS A 170 20.68 -4.68 20.06
#